data_AF-A0A4V2W689-F1
#
_entry.id   AF-A0A4V2W689-F1
#
_cell.length_a   1.000
_cell.length_b   1.000
_cell.length_c   1.000
_cell.angle_alpha   90.00
_cell.angle_beta   90.00
_cell.angle_gamma   90.00
#
_symmetry.space_group_name_H-M   'P 1'
#
loop_
_entity.id
_entity.type
_entity.pdbx_description
1 polymer ?
#
loop_
_entity_poly.entity_id
_entity_poly.type
_entity_poly.pdbx_seq_one_letter_code
_entity_poly.pdbx_strand_id
1 'polypeptide(L)'
;MSNIFLPKTMMGTLVYKRVYEFFEEPRFFSVENEVGSLYVVYWISEDENSDSWFIIPVSPTKLELIERKRIDIHSALTAHEQSFFYKVQAPYNRDETPAWDVLYAEDLNNYKLPASGLFISSVVPVLGNGRIGAPIKYSTHEIHLEKSARKSESNLVLGNVSSVCDRFSDLYNSLLDFGGLKDKLRPVDARPGSFIISFQAEKLSLFEELLKSLSSLIEARANVIDFINEKGIDIQSLSNLFQAVVSSGTNMELRSNETGELIFVLTKAGADFYLKDINKLSMLSVSGHQIPQADTLERVFNIVEVKWRGEPCSEFNTGLQERHIYYYIHAAKVLGFLDNNSKVTSVGQQLIQSEDDVKLKIAARCFETSHIGWAWINWAGVENLSQLEPETAEGFLLEQCHSLSAETVSRRSRTIRHWCKVLKGHYTPL
;
A
#
# COMPACT_ATOMS: atom_id res chain seq x y z
N MET A 1 -23.27 -14.82 -25.79
CA MET A 1 -24.17 -14.94 -24.63
C MET A 1 -24.96 -13.66 -24.54
N SER A 2 -26.29 -13.77 -24.48
CA SER A 2 -27.14 -12.61 -24.16
C SER A 2 -26.86 -12.19 -22.71
N ASN A 3 -26.91 -10.89 -22.40
CA ASN A 3 -26.84 -10.39 -21.02
C ASN A 3 -28.15 -10.61 -20.24
N ILE A 4 -29.14 -11.27 -20.85
CA ILE A 4 -30.42 -11.61 -20.24
C ILE A 4 -30.27 -12.82 -19.31
N PHE A 5 -30.66 -12.65 -18.05
CA PHE A 5 -30.84 -13.74 -17.09
C PHE A 5 -32.17 -14.45 -17.32
N LEU A 6 -33.30 -13.73 -17.18
CA LEU A 6 -34.64 -14.26 -17.41
C LEU A 6 -35.47 -13.31 -18.29
N PRO A 7 -35.90 -13.75 -19.49
CA PRO A 7 -36.75 -12.94 -20.37
C PRO A 7 -38.22 -12.99 -19.95
N LYS A 8 -38.96 -11.89 -20.20
CA LYS A 8 -40.44 -11.85 -20.19
C LYS A 8 -41.06 -12.40 -18.89
N THR A 9 -40.51 -12.02 -17.74
CA THR A 9 -41.04 -12.43 -16.42
C THR A 9 -42.13 -11.47 -15.95
N MET A 10 -42.79 -11.78 -14.82
CA MET A 10 -43.71 -10.84 -14.16
C MET A 10 -43.04 -9.53 -13.70
N MET A 11 -41.71 -9.49 -13.64
CA MET A 11 -40.92 -8.29 -13.29
C MET A 11 -40.30 -7.60 -14.51
N GLY A 12 -40.67 -8.03 -15.72
CA GLY A 12 -40.00 -7.64 -16.96
C GLY A 12 -38.84 -8.58 -17.33
N THR A 13 -37.96 -8.12 -18.20
CA THR A 13 -36.74 -8.82 -18.61
C THR A 13 -35.62 -8.51 -17.64
N LEU A 14 -35.17 -9.53 -16.90
CA LEU A 14 -34.07 -9.39 -15.95
C LEU A 14 -32.74 -9.54 -16.68
N VAL A 15 -31.94 -8.48 -16.65
CA VAL A 15 -30.64 -8.41 -17.32
C VAL A 15 -29.54 -8.34 -16.28
N TYR A 16 -28.46 -9.11 -16.47
CA TYR A 16 -27.29 -9.05 -15.60
C TYR A 16 -26.71 -7.64 -15.55
N LYS A 17 -26.50 -7.15 -14.33
CA LYS A 17 -25.81 -5.89 -14.06
C LYS A 17 -24.38 -6.15 -13.60
N ARG A 18 -24.22 -6.88 -12.49
CA ARG A 18 -22.92 -7.20 -11.90
C ARG A 18 -22.91 -8.60 -11.31
N VAL A 19 -21.79 -9.31 -11.42
CA VAL A 19 -21.54 -10.60 -10.79
C VAL A 19 -20.70 -10.39 -9.54
N TYR A 20 -21.09 -11.05 -8.45
CA TYR A 20 -20.46 -10.95 -7.15
C TYR A 20 -19.72 -12.23 -6.75
N GLU A 21 -20.32 -13.38 -7.03
CA GLU A 21 -19.69 -14.69 -6.87
C GLU A 21 -19.85 -15.54 -8.13
N PHE A 22 -18.77 -16.24 -8.47
CA PHE A 22 -18.69 -17.09 -9.65
C PHE A 22 -18.13 -18.45 -9.26
N PHE A 23 -18.93 -19.50 -9.46
CA PHE A 23 -18.52 -20.89 -9.28
C PHE A 23 -19.07 -21.71 -10.43
N GLU A 24 -18.20 -21.96 -11.42
CA GLU A 24 -18.50 -22.47 -12.78
C GLU A 24 -19.40 -21.53 -13.60
N GLU A 25 -20.37 -20.89 -12.96
CA GLU A 25 -21.26 -19.86 -13.45
C GLU A 25 -21.58 -18.82 -12.35
N PRO A 26 -22.24 -17.69 -12.67
CA PRO A 26 -22.64 -16.71 -11.66
C PRO A 26 -23.60 -17.31 -10.62
N ARG A 27 -23.21 -17.35 -9.34
CA ARG A 27 -24.05 -17.88 -8.24
C ARG A 27 -24.62 -16.78 -7.35
N PHE A 28 -23.99 -15.60 -7.33
CA PHE A 28 -24.51 -14.40 -6.67
C PHE A 28 -24.26 -13.18 -7.56
N PHE A 29 -25.31 -12.44 -7.92
CA PHE A 29 -25.23 -11.33 -8.86
C PHE A 29 -26.39 -10.36 -8.67
N SER A 30 -26.33 -9.21 -9.34
CA SER A 30 -27.46 -8.30 -9.46
C SER A 30 -28.00 -8.25 -10.88
N VAL A 31 -29.31 -8.03 -10.96
CA VAL A 31 -30.02 -7.80 -12.22
C VAL A 31 -30.81 -6.51 -12.16
N GLU A 32 -31.09 -5.99 -13.33
CA GLU A 32 -31.92 -4.80 -13.55
C GLU A 32 -32.98 -5.12 -14.60
N ASN A 33 -34.18 -4.58 -14.43
CA ASN A 33 -35.25 -4.68 -15.43
C ASN A 33 -35.34 -3.42 -16.31
N GLU A 34 -36.30 -3.39 -17.24
CA GLU A 34 -36.44 -2.31 -18.23
C GLU A 34 -36.75 -0.93 -17.61
N VAL A 35 -37.29 -0.90 -16.38
CA VAL A 35 -37.63 0.33 -15.67
C VAL A 35 -36.57 0.74 -14.63
N GLY A 36 -35.46 0.02 -14.56
CA GLY A 36 -34.34 0.32 -13.66
C GLY A 36 -34.48 -0.21 -12.24
N SER A 37 -35.48 -1.07 -11.97
CA SER A 37 -35.60 -1.74 -10.67
C SER A 37 -34.46 -2.74 -10.49
N LEU A 38 -33.87 -2.75 -9.29
CA LEU A 38 -32.70 -3.56 -8.97
C LEU A 38 -33.08 -4.76 -8.11
N TYR A 39 -32.45 -5.88 -8.41
CA TYR A 39 -32.62 -7.12 -7.67
C TYR A 39 -31.27 -7.76 -7.43
N VAL A 40 -31.12 -8.40 -6.28
CA VAL A 40 -30.03 -9.32 -5.99
C VAL A 40 -30.55 -10.73 -6.22
N VAL A 41 -29.75 -11.55 -6.90
CA VAL A 41 -30.07 -12.93 -7.25
C VAL A 41 -29.05 -13.86 -6.62
N TYR A 42 -29.54 -14.92 -5.96
CA TYR A 42 -28.71 -15.89 -5.26
C TYR A 42 -29.14 -17.31 -5.61
N TRP A 43 -28.18 -18.15 -6.00
CA TRP A 43 -28.40 -19.56 -6.31
C TRP A 43 -28.69 -20.37 -5.06
N ILE A 44 -29.72 -21.21 -5.11
CA ILE A 44 -30.16 -22.02 -3.97
C ILE A 44 -29.75 -23.48 -4.17
N SER A 45 -30.17 -24.04 -5.30
CA SER A 45 -30.05 -25.47 -5.63
C SER A 45 -30.35 -25.70 -7.10
N GLU A 46 -29.94 -26.85 -7.61
CA GLU A 46 -30.26 -27.35 -8.95
C GLU A 46 -31.02 -28.67 -8.84
N ASP A 47 -31.88 -28.94 -9.82
CA ASP A 47 -32.46 -30.27 -10.07
C ASP A 47 -32.22 -30.71 -11.52
N GLU A 48 -32.79 -31.85 -11.92
CA GLU A 48 -32.55 -32.43 -13.26
C GLU A 48 -33.06 -31.53 -14.41
N ASN A 49 -34.00 -30.62 -14.14
CA ASN A 49 -34.70 -29.86 -15.17
C ASN A 49 -34.59 -28.34 -14.99
N SER A 50 -34.15 -27.85 -13.82
CA SER A 50 -34.16 -26.43 -13.47
C SER A 50 -33.16 -26.04 -12.40
N ASP A 51 -32.80 -24.76 -12.41
CA ASP A 51 -32.12 -24.09 -11.30
C ASP A 51 -33.09 -23.30 -10.44
N SER A 52 -32.90 -23.34 -9.12
CA SER A 52 -33.65 -22.54 -8.16
C SER A 52 -32.85 -21.34 -7.66
N TRP A 53 -33.46 -20.16 -7.73
CA TRP A 53 -32.84 -18.88 -7.37
C TRP A 53 -33.74 -18.06 -6.45
N PHE A 54 -33.14 -17.33 -5.52
CA PHE A 54 -33.80 -16.20 -4.86
C PHE A 54 -33.64 -14.95 -5.71
N ILE A 55 -34.72 -14.17 -5.84
CA ILE A 55 -34.72 -12.84 -6.44
C ILE A 55 -35.27 -11.87 -5.40
N ILE A 56 -34.38 -11.03 -4.88
CA ILE A 56 -34.66 -10.12 -3.77
C ILE A 56 -34.61 -8.68 -4.30
N PRO A 57 -35.73 -7.94 -4.26
CA PRO A 57 -35.73 -6.51 -4.60
C PRO A 57 -34.82 -5.73 -3.65
N VAL A 58 -34.00 -4.82 -4.20
CA VAL A 58 -33.09 -3.99 -3.41
C VAL A 58 -33.07 -2.54 -3.90
N SER A 59 -32.81 -1.61 -2.98
CA SER A 59 -32.51 -0.23 -3.29
C SER A 59 -31.09 -0.08 -3.84
N PRO A 60 -30.79 1.00 -4.58
CA PRO A 60 -29.43 1.35 -4.97
C PRO A 60 -28.47 1.44 -3.77
N THR A 61 -28.97 1.96 -2.63
CA THR A 61 -28.20 2.09 -1.39
C THR A 61 -27.80 0.73 -0.83
N LYS A 62 -28.74 -0.22 -0.72
CA LYS A 62 -28.43 -1.57 -0.24
C LYS A 62 -27.48 -2.29 -1.18
N LEU A 63 -27.65 -2.13 -2.49
CA LEU A 63 -26.74 -2.71 -3.48
C LEU A 63 -25.32 -2.17 -3.33
N GLU A 64 -25.15 -0.86 -3.13
CA GLU A 64 -23.85 -0.24 -2.86
C GLU A 64 -23.20 -0.77 -1.58
N LEU A 65 -23.98 -1.02 -0.51
CA LEU A 65 -23.46 -1.61 0.73
C LEU A 65 -22.92 -3.03 0.52
N ILE A 66 -23.58 -3.85 -0.30
CA ILE A 66 -23.07 -5.19 -0.67
C ILE A 66 -21.75 -5.04 -1.43
N GLU A 67 -21.75 -4.17 -2.44
CA GLU A 67 -20.62 -3.97 -3.34
C GLU A 67 -19.37 -3.39 -2.68
N ARG A 68 -19.55 -2.57 -1.65
CA ARG A 68 -18.48 -2.04 -0.79
C ARG A 68 -18.11 -2.97 0.38
N LYS A 69 -18.65 -4.19 0.42
CA LYS A 69 -18.42 -5.18 1.50
C LYS A 69 -18.78 -4.64 2.89
N ARG A 70 -19.83 -3.81 2.98
CA ARG A 70 -20.38 -3.29 4.26
C ARG A 70 -21.35 -4.26 4.91
N ILE A 71 -22.03 -5.04 4.09
CA ILE A 71 -22.89 -6.14 4.53
C ILE A 71 -22.43 -7.43 3.89
N ASP A 72 -22.46 -8.51 4.66
CA ASP A 72 -22.14 -9.85 4.18
C ASP A 72 -23.29 -10.42 3.31
N ILE A 73 -23.02 -11.53 2.60
CA ILE A 73 -24.01 -12.18 1.75
C ILE A 73 -25.21 -12.64 2.58
N HIS A 74 -24.98 -13.18 3.78
CA HIS A 74 -26.05 -13.62 4.68
C HIS A 74 -27.03 -12.47 5.01
N SER A 75 -26.53 -11.29 5.35
CA SER A 75 -27.30 -10.08 5.67
C SER A 75 -27.98 -9.53 4.42
N ALA A 76 -27.34 -9.61 3.25
CA ALA A 76 -27.96 -9.26 1.99
C ALA A 76 -29.24 -10.09 1.74
N LEU A 77 -29.18 -11.39 2.06
CA LEU A 77 -30.27 -12.36 1.89
C LEU A 77 -31.32 -12.35 3.02
N THR A 78 -31.04 -11.80 4.20
CA THR A 78 -31.95 -11.89 5.36
C THR A 78 -32.55 -10.54 5.78
N ALA A 79 -31.80 -9.44 5.63
CA ALA A 79 -32.26 -8.10 6.00
C ALA A 79 -33.01 -7.43 4.83
N HIS A 80 -34.18 -7.95 4.47
CA HIS A 80 -34.98 -7.46 3.34
C HIS A 80 -35.46 -6.01 3.51
N GLU A 81 -35.50 -5.24 2.42
CA GLU A 81 -36.11 -3.90 2.38
C GLU A 81 -37.62 -3.96 2.07
N GLN A 82 -38.11 -5.12 1.64
CA GLN A 82 -39.51 -5.40 1.37
C GLN A 82 -39.99 -6.59 2.21
N SER A 83 -41.31 -6.67 2.44
CA SER A 83 -41.91 -7.72 3.28
C SER A 83 -41.83 -9.12 2.66
N PHE A 84 -41.58 -9.22 1.36
CA PHE A 84 -41.50 -10.49 0.63
C PHE A 84 -40.45 -10.40 -0.49
N PHE A 85 -40.03 -11.56 -0.97
CA PHE A 85 -39.15 -11.74 -2.11
C PHE A 85 -39.60 -12.98 -2.89
N TYR A 86 -38.84 -13.37 -3.90
CA TYR A 86 -39.27 -14.42 -4.81
C TYR A 86 -38.28 -15.57 -4.86
N LYS A 87 -38.81 -16.78 -4.98
CA LYS A 87 -38.06 -17.92 -5.49
C LYS A 87 -38.49 -18.16 -6.93
N VAL A 88 -37.52 -18.35 -7.81
CA VAL A 88 -37.77 -18.75 -9.19
C VAL A 88 -37.13 -20.10 -9.47
N GLN A 89 -37.86 -20.98 -10.12
CA GLN A 89 -37.34 -22.20 -10.72
C GLN A 89 -37.22 -21.94 -12.22
N ALA A 90 -35.98 -21.79 -12.69
CA ALA A 90 -35.63 -21.47 -14.06
C ALA A 90 -35.29 -22.77 -14.81
N PRO A 91 -36.15 -23.23 -15.74
CA PRO A 91 -35.91 -24.46 -16.49
C PRO A 91 -34.69 -24.31 -17.40
N TYR A 92 -33.94 -25.40 -17.59
CA TYR A 92 -32.86 -25.42 -18.59
C TYR A 92 -33.39 -25.23 -20.02
N ASN A 93 -34.62 -25.68 -20.26
CA ASN A 93 -35.35 -25.43 -21.50
C ASN A 93 -35.92 -24.00 -21.53
N ARG A 94 -35.37 -23.15 -22.41
CA ARG A 94 -35.75 -21.73 -22.50
C ARG A 94 -37.14 -21.47 -23.07
N ASP A 95 -37.80 -22.47 -23.64
CA ASP A 95 -39.18 -22.35 -24.13
C ASP A 95 -40.21 -22.58 -23.00
N GLU A 96 -39.77 -23.10 -21.85
CA GLU A 96 -40.61 -23.30 -20.67
C GLU A 96 -40.64 -22.05 -19.79
N THR A 97 -41.82 -21.75 -19.24
CA THR A 97 -42.00 -20.60 -18.35
C THR A 97 -41.45 -20.91 -16.95
N PRO A 98 -40.62 -20.04 -16.37
CA PRO A 98 -40.16 -20.21 -14.99
C PRO A 98 -41.33 -20.24 -14.00
N ALA A 99 -41.25 -21.13 -13.00
CA ALA A 99 -42.20 -21.16 -11.90
C ALA A 99 -41.75 -20.19 -10.79
N TRP A 100 -42.71 -19.54 -10.14
CA TRP A 100 -42.45 -18.47 -9.17
C TRP A 100 -43.24 -18.69 -7.89
N ASP A 101 -42.53 -18.57 -6.77
CA ASP A 101 -43.13 -18.55 -5.44
C ASP A 101 -42.80 -17.23 -4.74
N VAL A 102 -43.76 -16.71 -3.98
CA VAL A 102 -43.54 -15.59 -3.06
C VAL A 102 -43.10 -16.15 -1.73
N LEU A 103 -41.96 -15.68 -1.22
CA LEU A 103 -41.39 -16.05 0.06
C LEU A 103 -41.32 -14.86 1.01
N TYR A 104 -41.37 -15.15 2.30
CA TYR A 104 -41.23 -14.22 3.40
C TYR A 104 -39.97 -14.53 4.20
N ALA A 105 -39.56 -13.62 5.08
CA ALA A 105 -38.34 -13.80 5.89
C ALA A 105 -38.32 -15.12 6.68
N GLU A 106 -39.48 -15.60 7.12
CA GLU A 106 -39.66 -16.85 7.87
C GLU A 106 -39.36 -18.10 7.04
N ASP A 107 -39.59 -18.03 5.72
CA ASP A 107 -39.36 -19.16 4.80
C ASP A 107 -37.88 -19.47 4.60
N LEU A 108 -37.00 -18.49 4.87
CA LEU A 108 -35.53 -18.68 4.78
C LEU A 108 -35.01 -19.75 5.75
N ASN A 109 -35.73 -20.03 6.84
CA ASN A 109 -35.38 -21.09 7.79
C ASN A 109 -35.36 -22.49 7.13
N ASN A 110 -36.01 -22.66 5.99
CA ASN A 110 -36.04 -23.91 5.24
C ASN A 110 -34.83 -24.10 4.32
N TYR A 111 -33.92 -23.12 4.26
CA TYR A 111 -32.79 -23.11 3.34
C TYR A 111 -31.46 -22.98 4.08
N LYS A 112 -30.42 -23.62 3.53
CA LYS A 112 -29.06 -23.46 4.04
C LYS A 112 -28.44 -22.20 3.46
N LEU A 113 -28.38 -21.14 4.28
CA LEU A 113 -27.77 -19.87 3.89
C LEU A 113 -26.24 -19.88 4.09
N PRO A 114 -25.51 -19.00 3.40
CA PRO A 114 -24.10 -18.72 3.68
C PRO A 114 -23.86 -18.34 5.15
N ALA A 115 -22.67 -18.62 5.67
CA ALA A 115 -22.29 -18.17 6.99
C ALA A 115 -22.27 -16.62 7.06
N SER A 116 -22.66 -16.06 8.21
CA SER A 116 -22.42 -14.64 8.48
C SER A 116 -20.90 -14.36 8.50
N GLY A 117 -20.52 -13.16 8.08
CA GLY A 117 -19.14 -12.73 7.84
C GLY A 117 -18.61 -13.07 6.44
N LEU A 118 -19.36 -13.79 5.59
CA LEU A 118 -18.96 -14.07 4.22
C LEU A 118 -19.33 -12.91 3.28
N PHE A 119 -18.34 -12.11 2.90
CA PHE A 119 -18.50 -11.01 1.95
C PHE A 119 -18.27 -11.47 0.50
N ILE A 120 -18.77 -10.67 -0.46
CA ILE A 120 -18.54 -10.90 -1.88
C ILE A 120 -17.04 -10.89 -2.23
N SER A 121 -16.65 -11.68 -3.22
CA SER A 121 -15.28 -11.78 -3.69
C SER A 121 -14.90 -10.54 -4.50
N SER A 122 -15.73 -10.16 -5.47
CA SER A 122 -15.49 -9.01 -6.35
C SER A 122 -16.80 -8.41 -6.87
N VAL A 123 -16.73 -7.27 -7.55
CA VAL A 123 -17.88 -6.71 -8.27
C VAL A 123 -17.53 -6.63 -9.74
N VAL A 124 -18.08 -7.52 -10.56
CA VAL A 124 -17.69 -7.62 -11.96
C VAL A 124 -18.85 -7.19 -12.85
N PRO A 125 -18.72 -6.10 -13.63
CA PRO A 125 -19.81 -5.61 -14.45
C PRO A 125 -20.07 -6.59 -15.61
N VAL A 126 -21.33 -6.80 -15.97
CA VAL A 126 -21.69 -7.50 -17.19
C VAL A 126 -21.90 -6.47 -18.30
N LEU A 127 -21.13 -6.60 -19.37
CA LEU A 127 -21.17 -5.70 -20.51
C LEU A 127 -22.44 -5.94 -21.33
N GLY A 128 -22.87 -4.95 -22.14
CA GLY A 128 -24.09 -5.06 -22.97
C GLY A 128 -24.09 -6.22 -23.97
N ASN A 129 -22.93 -6.82 -24.26
CA ASN A 129 -22.79 -8.02 -25.09
C ASN A 129 -22.80 -9.33 -24.29
N GLY A 130 -23.15 -9.28 -23.00
CA GLY A 130 -23.20 -10.43 -22.08
C GLY A 130 -21.84 -10.94 -21.61
N ARG A 131 -20.72 -10.29 -21.98
CA ARG A 131 -19.39 -10.65 -21.46
C ARG A 131 -19.18 -10.05 -20.08
N ILE A 132 -18.51 -10.79 -19.22
CA ILE A 132 -18.04 -10.31 -17.93
C ILE A 132 -16.87 -9.33 -18.19
N GLY A 133 -16.96 -8.14 -17.60
CA GLY A 133 -15.95 -7.09 -17.67
C GLY A 133 -14.81 -7.30 -16.66
N ALA A 134 -14.01 -6.26 -16.43
CA ALA A 134 -12.99 -6.28 -15.38
C ALA A 134 -13.62 -5.96 -14.01
N PRO A 135 -13.19 -6.60 -12.91
CA PRO A 135 -13.67 -6.27 -11.57
C PRO A 135 -13.53 -4.78 -11.24
N ILE A 136 -14.60 -4.18 -10.73
CA ILE A 136 -14.62 -2.82 -10.18
C ILE A 136 -13.73 -2.80 -8.95
N LYS A 137 -12.82 -1.84 -8.93
CA LYS A 137 -11.93 -1.57 -7.80
C LYS A 137 -12.54 -0.48 -6.94
N TYR A 138 -12.94 -0.82 -5.72
CA TYR A 138 -13.34 0.17 -4.72
C TYR A 138 -12.13 0.67 -3.95
N SER A 139 -12.10 1.96 -3.64
CA SER A 139 -11.09 2.54 -2.77
C SER A 139 -11.30 2.11 -1.32
N THR A 140 -10.23 1.70 -0.63
CA THR A 140 -10.31 1.37 0.80
C THR A 140 -10.22 2.64 1.65
N HIS A 141 -9.46 3.65 1.18
CA HIS A 141 -9.23 4.90 1.91
C HIS A 141 -9.23 6.11 0.98
N GLU A 142 -9.27 7.29 1.58
CA GLU A 142 -9.10 8.57 0.90
C GLU A 142 -8.09 9.45 1.64
N ILE A 143 -7.21 10.14 0.89
CA ILE A 143 -6.38 11.23 1.40
C ILE A 143 -7.00 12.54 0.92
N HIS A 144 -7.33 13.42 1.87
CA HIS A 144 -7.88 14.74 1.60
C HIS A 144 -6.78 15.77 1.86
N LEU A 145 -6.50 16.60 0.86
CA LEU A 145 -5.49 17.65 0.92
C LEU A 145 -6.12 19.02 0.70
N GLU A 146 -5.86 19.93 1.64
CA GLU A 146 -6.34 21.30 1.59
C GLU A 146 -5.23 22.31 1.93
N LYS A 147 -5.37 23.56 1.48
CA LYS A 147 -4.44 24.62 1.84
C LYS A 147 -4.64 25.02 3.30
N SER A 148 -3.54 25.08 4.06
CA SER A 148 -3.54 25.50 5.47
C SER A 148 -4.06 26.93 5.68
N ALA A 149 -3.84 27.83 4.72
CA ALA A 149 -4.37 29.18 4.75
C ALA A 149 -5.63 29.30 3.87
N ARG A 150 -6.80 29.40 4.51
CA ARG A 150 -8.10 29.58 3.81
C ARG A 150 -8.19 30.84 2.93
N LYS A 151 -7.25 31.79 3.07
CA LYS A 151 -7.18 33.06 2.32
C LYS A 151 -6.07 33.11 1.26
N SER A 152 -5.29 32.05 1.05
CA SER A 152 -4.29 32.07 -0.03
C SER A 152 -4.98 32.05 -1.38
N GLU A 153 -4.73 33.05 -2.24
CA GLU A 153 -5.23 33.09 -3.63
C GLU A 153 -4.72 31.92 -4.49
N SER A 154 -3.68 31.20 -4.04
CA SER A 154 -3.10 30.07 -4.76
C SER A 154 -3.81 28.75 -4.45
N ASN A 155 -4.38 28.17 -5.51
CA ASN A 155 -4.92 26.81 -5.48
C ASN A 155 -3.84 25.78 -5.11
N LEU A 156 -4.27 24.63 -4.60
CA LEU A 156 -3.40 23.47 -4.45
C LEU A 156 -2.85 23.08 -5.83
N VAL A 157 -1.53 22.96 -5.96
CA VAL A 157 -0.87 22.56 -7.22
C VAL A 157 -0.48 21.09 -7.17
N LEU A 158 -0.41 20.45 -8.34
CA LEU A 158 -0.13 19.02 -8.43
C LEU A 158 1.19 18.60 -7.76
N GLY A 159 2.23 19.44 -7.85
CA GLY A 159 3.51 19.15 -7.17
C GLY A 159 3.40 19.07 -5.64
N ASN A 160 2.48 19.85 -5.05
CA ASN A 160 2.21 19.80 -3.61
C ASN A 160 1.49 18.51 -3.24
N VAL A 161 0.48 18.15 -4.05
CA VAL A 161 -0.27 16.90 -3.90
C VAL A 161 0.65 15.70 -3.97
N SER A 162 1.40 15.57 -5.06
CA SER A 162 2.27 14.43 -5.29
C SER A 162 3.31 14.32 -4.17
N SER A 163 3.92 15.43 -3.77
CA SER A 163 4.90 15.43 -2.68
C SER A 163 4.32 14.90 -1.37
N VAL A 164 3.11 15.29 -0.97
CA VAL A 164 2.52 14.80 0.30
C VAL A 164 2.10 13.33 0.18
N CYS A 165 1.47 12.95 -0.93
CA CYS A 165 1.03 11.57 -1.17
C CYS A 165 2.20 10.59 -1.29
N ASP A 166 3.29 10.98 -1.94
CA ASP A 166 4.50 10.16 -2.06
C ASP A 166 5.13 9.92 -0.68
N ARG A 167 5.23 10.96 0.17
CA ARG A 167 5.77 10.80 1.53
C ARG A 167 4.88 10.01 2.46
N PHE A 168 3.56 10.11 2.31
CA PHE A 168 2.67 9.20 3.01
C PHE A 168 2.82 7.77 2.51
N SER A 169 3.00 7.56 1.20
CA SER A 169 3.29 6.22 0.66
C SER A 169 4.58 5.64 1.24
N ASP A 170 5.63 6.45 1.38
CA ASP A 170 6.90 6.03 2.01
C ASP A 170 6.69 5.62 3.47
N LEU A 171 5.93 6.42 4.24
CA LEU A 171 5.57 6.09 5.62
C LEU A 171 4.78 4.77 5.69
N TYR A 172 3.78 4.58 4.85
CA TYR A 172 3.01 3.34 4.81
C TYR A 172 3.87 2.13 4.44
N ASN A 173 4.76 2.26 3.46
CA ASN A 173 5.71 1.20 3.10
C ASN A 173 6.62 0.83 4.28
N SER A 174 7.06 1.81 5.07
CA SER A 174 7.87 1.54 6.27
C SER A 174 7.11 0.75 7.35
N LEU A 175 5.81 1.01 7.53
CA LEU A 175 4.95 0.26 8.45
C LEU A 175 4.73 -1.18 7.96
N LEU A 176 4.56 -1.37 6.65
CA LEU A 176 4.48 -2.70 6.04
C LEU A 176 5.77 -3.49 6.25
N ASP A 177 6.93 -2.87 6.00
CA ASP A 177 8.24 -3.49 6.19
C ASP A 177 8.47 -3.92 7.65
N PHE A 178 8.10 -3.05 8.61
CA PHE A 178 8.15 -3.37 10.04
C PHE A 178 7.25 -4.56 10.39
N GLY A 179 6.02 -4.60 9.84
CA GLY A 179 5.07 -5.70 10.02
C GLY A 179 5.35 -6.96 9.19
N GLY A 180 6.36 -6.96 8.31
CA GLY A 180 6.61 -8.07 7.37
C GLY A 180 5.49 -8.30 6.35
N LEU A 181 4.71 -7.26 6.04
CA LEU A 181 3.55 -7.31 5.16
C LEU A 181 3.89 -6.84 3.74
N LYS A 182 3.06 -7.21 2.76
CA LYS A 182 3.16 -6.75 1.37
C LYS A 182 1.86 -6.09 0.95
N ASP A 183 1.93 -4.81 0.64
CA ASP A 183 0.84 -4.04 0.05
C ASP A 183 1.40 -2.76 -0.60
N LYS A 184 0.58 -1.98 -1.33
CA LYS A 184 0.94 -0.68 -1.91
C LYS A 184 -0.29 0.21 -2.03
N LEU A 185 -0.09 1.53 -1.95
CA LEU A 185 -1.12 2.49 -2.32
C LEU A 185 -1.35 2.44 -3.84
N ARG A 186 -2.56 2.10 -4.28
CA ARG A 186 -2.95 2.09 -5.70
C ARG A 186 -4.05 3.13 -5.94
N PRO A 187 -3.82 4.18 -6.75
CA PRO A 187 -4.84 5.19 -6.99
C PRO A 187 -6.07 4.59 -7.68
N VAL A 188 -7.25 5.06 -7.29
CA VAL A 188 -8.55 4.67 -7.88
C VAL A 188 -9.15 5.86 -8.63
N ASP A 189 -9.30 7.01 -7.97
CA ASP A 189 -9.84 8.24 -8.56
C ASP A 189 -9.39 9.49 -7.80
N ALA A 190 -9.55 10.68 -8.39
CA ALA A 190 -9.26 11.97 -7.77
C ALA A 190 -10.35 13.01 -8.06
N ARG A 191 -10.74 13.79 -7.04
CA ARG A 191 -11.83 14.79 -7.14
C ARG A 191 -11.34 16.21 -6.82
N PRO A 192 -11.76 17.25 -7.58
CA PRO A 192 -11.40 18.65 -7.32
C PRO A 192 -12.28 19.31 -6.23
N GLY A 193 -11.78 20.38 -5.59
CA GLY A 193 -12.53 21.18 -4.60
C GLY A 193 -11.96 21.26 -3.17
N SER A 194 -10.68 20.88 -3.00
CA SER A 194 -10.03 20.20 -1.87
C SER A 194 -9.61 18.87 -2.47
N PHE A 195 -8.32 18.63 -2.65
CA PHE A 195 -7.88 17.54 -3.51
C PHE A 195 -8.02 16.22 -2.76
N ILE A 196 -8.94 15.37 -3.23
CA ILE A 196 -9.20 14.06 -2.62
C ILE A 196 -8.67 12.99 -3.55
N ILE A 197 -7.77 12.13 -3.05
CA ILE A 197 -7.35 10.90 -3.73
C ILE A 197 -7.99 9.72 -3.05
N SER A 198 -8.79 8.96 -3.80
CA SER A 198 -9.27 7.65 -3.40
C SER A 198 -8.28 6.58 -3.85
N PHE A 199 -7.89 5.65 -2.97
CA PHE A 199 -6.92 4.60 -3.29
C PHE A 199 -7.25 3.27 -2.62
N GLN A 200 -6.61 2.20 -3.10
CA GLN A 200 -6.60 0.88 -2.49
C GLN A 200 -5.31 0.68 -1.70
N ALA A 201 -5.49 0.27 -0.45
CA ALA A 201 -4.47 -0.24 0.46
C ALA A 201 -5.20 -1.21 1.41
N GLU A 202 -5.07 -2.50 1.14
CA GLU A 202 -5.80 -3.56 1.85
C GLU A 202 -5.29 -3.78 3.27
N LYS A 203 -4.00 -3.50 3.51
CA LYS A 203 -3.36 -3.69 4.83
C LYS A 203 -3.34 -2.42 5.68
N LEU A 204 -3.82 -1.28 5.15
CA LEU A 204 -3.81 -0.01 5.88
C LEU A 204 -4.76 -0.04 7.09
N SER A 205 -5.84 -0.81 7.02
CA SER A 205 -6.78 -1.04 8.14
C SER A 205 -6.09 -1.61 9.38
N LEU A 206 -5.00 -2.37 9.22
CA LEU A 206 -4.22 -2.92 10.34
C LEU A 206 -3.44 -1.85 11.12
N PHE A 207 -3.22 -0.68 10.51
CA PHE A 207 -2.45 0.43 11.09
C PHE A 207 -3.33 1.62 11.47
N GLU A 208 -4.66 1.56 11.26
CA GLU A 208 -5.57 2.66 11.55
C GLU A 208 -5.48 3.13 13.00
N GLU A 209 -5.50 2.23 13.98
CA GLU A 209 -5.42 2.58 15.40
C GLU A 209 -4.08 3.22 15.81
N LEU A 210 -2.99 2.78 15.18
CA LEU A 210 -1.66 3.38 15.37
C LEU A 210 -1.65 4.82 14.83
N LEU A 211 -2.18 5.03 13.63
CA LEU A 211 -2.25 6.34 12.98
C LEU A 211 -3.20 7.29 13.74
N LYS A 212 -4.35 6.81 14.23
CA LYS A 212 -5.28 7.58 15.08
C LYS A 212 -4.60 8.04 16.37
N SER A 213 -3.86 7.14 17.01
CA SER A 213 -3.12 7.45 18.24
C SER A 213 -2.06 8.52 17.99
N LEU A 214 -1.29 8.38 16.90
CA LEU A 214 -0.30 9.38 16.49
C LEU A 214 -0.95 10.74 16.21
N SER A 215 -2.06 10.76 15.46
CA SER A 215 -2.83 11.98 15.16
C SER A 215 -3.25 12.69 16.44
N SER A 216 -3.80 11.94 17.39
CA SER A 216 -4.29 12.47 18.67
C SER A 216 -3.16 13.08 19.50
N LEU A 217 -1.98 12.46 19.51
CA LEU A 217 -0.79 13.02 20.20
C LEU A 217 -0.32 14.31 19.54
N ILE A 218 -0.31 14.38 18.21
CA ILE A 218 0.09 15.58 17.46
C ILE A 218 -0.87 16.73 17.75
N GLU A 219 -2.18 16.47 17.70
CA GLU A 219 -3.21 17.48 17.99
C GLU A 219 -3.14 17.99 19.43
N ALA A 220 -2.91 17.09 20.39
CA ALA A 220 -2.76 17.42 21.80
C ALA A 220 -1.42 18.08 22.14
N ARG A 221 -0.48 18.18 21.18
CA ARG A 221 0.91 18.62 21.40
C ARG A 221 1.62 17.81 22.49
N ALA A 222 1.32 16.52 22.58
CA ALA A 222 1.87 15.59 23.57
C ALA A 222 3.24 15.03 23.16
N ASN A 223 3.81 14.11 23.95
CA ASN A 223 5.07 13.46 23.58
C ASN A 223 4.85 12.45 22.44
N VAL A 224 5.21 12.84 21.22
CA VAL A 224 5.18 11.95 20.03
C VAL A 224 6.44 11.11 19.89
N ILE A 225 7.57 11.54 20.48
CA ILE A 225 8.88 10.91 20.28
C ILE A 225 8.90 9.52 20.91
N ASP A 226 8.45 9.41 22.16
CA ASP A 226 8.37 8.12 22.86
C ASP A 226 7.46 7.16 22.09
N PHE A 227 6.31 7.65 21.64
CA PHE A 227 5.36 6.86 20.85
C PHE A 227 5.96 6.37 19.53
N ILE A 228 6.69 7.22 18.79
CA ILE A 228 7.36 6.85 17.55
C ILE A 228 8.35 5.70 17.78
N ASN A 229 9.16 5.80 18.84
CA ASN A 229 10.15 4.78 19.19
C ASN A 229 9.49 3.47 19.63
N GLU A 230 8.52 3.54 20.54
CA GLU A 230 7.81 2.35 21.06
C GLU A 230 7.02 1.60 19.99
N LYS A 231 6.45 2.32 19.01
CA LYS A 231 5.64 1.74 17.94
C LYS A 231 6.42 1.42 16.67
N GLY A 232 7.72 1.65 16.64
CA GLY A 232 8.56 1.32 15.48
C GLY A 232 8.24 2.17 14.24
N ILE A 233 7.82 3.43 14.42
CA ILE A 233 7.51 4.32 13.30
C ILE A 233 8.82 4.85 12.72
N ASP A 234 8.98 4.75 11.40
CA ASP A 234 10.16 5.27 10.71
C ASP A 234 10.23 6.80 10.78
N ILE A 235 11.10 7.32 11.65
CA ILE A 235 11.25 8.75 11.90
C ILE A 235 11.67 9.53 10.65
N GLN A 236 12.42 8.93 9.72
CA GLN A 236 12.81 9.59 8.48
C GLN A 236 11.61 9.77 7.54
N SER A 237 10.82 8.71 7.33
CA SER A 237 9.61 8.77 6.49
C SER A 237 8.58 9.73 7.09
N LEU A 238 8.43 9.71 8.42
CA LEU A 238 7.57 10.65 9.14
C LEU A 238 8.08 12.09 9.01
N SER A 239 9.39 12.32 9.19
CA SER A 239 10.02 13.63 9.02
C SER A 239 9.79 14.18 7.61
N ASN A 240 10.00 13.34 6.59
CA ASN A 240 9.79 13.72 5.19
C ASN A 240 8.32 14.11 4.93
N LEU A 241 7.37 13.40 5.55
CA LEU A 241 5.94 13.74 5.47
C LEU A 241 5.66 15.09 6.13
N PHE A 242 6.19 15.33 7.33
CA PHE A 242 6.02 16.60 8.05
C PHE A 242 6.60 17.75 7.24
N GLN A 243 7.82 17.58 6.70
CA GLN A 243 8.47 18.56 5.85
C GLN A 243 7.67 18.83 4.57
N ALA A 244 7.07 17.81 3.95
CA ALA A 244 6.22 17.96 2.76
C ALA A 244 4.96 18.77 3.08
N VAL A 245 4.29 18.50 4.21
CA VAL A 245 3.11 19.26 4.67
C VAL A 245 3.47 20.72 4.95
N VAL A 246 4.59 20.97 5.65
CA VAL A 246 5.05 22.33 5.98
C VAL A 246 5.43 23.13 4.74
N SER A 247 6.28 22.56 3.88
CA SER A 247 6.78 23.23 2.67
C SER A 247 5.69 23.49 1.63
N SER A 248 4.74 22.57 1.47
CA SER A 248 3.61 22.74 0.55
C SER A 248 2.50 23.66 1.10
N GLY A 249 2.53 23.92 2.41
CA GLY A 249 1.51 24.69 3.12
C GLY A 249 0.15 24.00 3.12
N THR A 250 0.13 22.68 3.21
CA THR A 250 -1.05 21.82 3.07
C THR A 250 -1.45 21.25 4.43
N ASN A 251 -2.72 20.90 4.63
CA ASN A 251 -3.14 19.98 5.68
C ASN A 251 -3.56 18.66 5.03
N MET A 252 -3.29 17.56 5.72
CA MET A 252 -3.61 16.22 5.25
C MET A 252 -4.57 15.52 6.20
N GLU A 253 -5.63 14.94 5.66
CA GLU A 253 -6.50 13.99 6.36
C GLU A 253 -6.47 12.64 5.65
N LEU A 254 -6.52 11.55 6.42
CA LEU A 254 -6.74 10.18 5.94
C LEU A 254 -8.08 9.69 6.47
N ARG A 255 -8.92 9.17 5.59
CA ARG A 255 -10.24 8.60 5.94
C ARG A 255 -10.36 7.17 5.47
N SER A 256 -11.04 6.34 6.26
CA SER A 256 -11.36 4.97 5.89
C SER A 256 -12.70 4.97 5.15
N ASN A 257 -12.74 4.53 3.88
CA ASN A 257 -14.01 4.38 3.16
C ASN A 257 -14.81 3.22 3.73
N GLU A 258 -14.07 2.19 4.18
CA GLU A 258 -14.21 1.51 5.47
C GLU A 258 -15.37 1.89 6.40
N THR A 259 -14.97 2.44 7.51
CA THR A 259 -15.82 2.85 8.62
C THR A 259 -16.44 4.24 8.42
N GLY A 260 -15.93 5.02 7.45
CA GLY A 260 -16.22 6.45 7.30
C GLY A 260 -15.43 7.33 8.27
N GLU A 261 -14.56 6.75 9.10
CA GLU A 261 -13.85 7.46 10.15
C GLU A 261 -12.64 8.25 9.63
N LEU A 262 -12.32 9.33 10.34
CA LEU A 262 -11.09 10.09 10.20
C LEU A 262 -9.97 9.38 10.97
N ILE A 263 -8.98 8.90 10.25
CA ILE A 263 -7.92 8.02 10.77
C ILE A 263 -6.68 8.81 11.16
N PHE A 264 -6.28 9.79 10.35
CA PHE A 264 -5.06 10.56 10.59
C PHE A 264 -5.25 11.99 10.13
N VAL A 265 -4.80 12.94 10.93
CA VAL A 265 -4.82 14.37 10.65
C VAL A 265 -3.43 14.92 10.88
N LEU A 266 -2.88 15.56 9.85
CA LEU A 266 -1.62 16.27 9.93
C LEU A 266 -1.79 17.67 9.38
N THR A 267 -1.96 18.62 10.29
CA THR A 267 -2.01 20.03 9.93
C THR A 267 -0.62 20.60 9.76
N LYS A 268 -0.47 21.66 8.96
CA LYS A 268 0.80 22.41 8.87
C LYS A 268 1.32 22.82 10.25
N ALA A 269 0.45 23.32 11.12
CA ALA A 269 0.83 23.80 12.44
C ALA A 269 1.30 22.66 13.36
N GLY A 270 0.64 21.50 13.30
CA GLY A 270 1.08 20.31 14.04
C GLY A 270 2.42 19.79 13.54
N ALA A 271 2.60 19.70 12.22
CA ALA A 271 3.86 19.28 11.62
C ALA A 271 5.02 20.22 12.00
N ASP A 272 4.83 21.54 11.84
CA ASP A 272 5.84 22.56 12.13
C ASP A 272 6.29 22.55 13.60
N PHE A 273 5.36 22.29 14.54
CA PHE A 273 5.65 22.21 15.96
C PHE A 273 6.71 21.16 16.30
N TYR A 274 6.63 19.97 15.69
CA TYR A 274 7.54 18.86 15.98
C TYR A 274 8.72 18.75 15.01
N LEU A 275 8.66 19.44 13.86
CA LEU A 275 9.60 19.24 12.76
C LEU A 275 11.06 19.41 13.19
N LYS A 276 11.35 20.37 14.10
CA LYS A 276 12.72 20.57 14.61
C LYS A 276 13.24 19.36 15.38
N ASP A 277 12.45 18.82 16.28
CA ASP A 277 12.86 17.70 17.15
C ASP A 277 12.91 16.40 16.35
N ILE A 278 11.92 16.17 15.49
CA ILE A 278 11.89 15.05 14.56
C ILE A 278 13.09 15.09 13.61
N ASN A 279 13.45 16.27 13.07
CA ASN A 279 14.63 16.40 12.21
C ASN A 279 15.92 16.03 12.95
N LYS A 280 16.08 16.50 14.19
CA LYS A 280 17.25 16.18 15.02
C LYS A 280 17.35 14.66 15.27
N LEU A 281 16.23 14.01 15.55
CA LEU A 281 16.19 12.55 15.72
C LEU A 281 16.45 11.82 14.40
N SER A 282 15.88 12.29 13.30
CA SER A 282 16.04 11.65 11.98
C SER A 282 17.50 11.62 11.52
N MET A 283 18.29 12.62 11.90
CA MET A 283 19.73 12.65 11.61
C MET A 283 20.46 11.48 12.28
N LEU A 284 20.09 11.13 13.51
CA LEU A 284 20.75 10.07 14.29
C LEU A 284 20.21 8.68 13.95
N SER A 285 18.92 8.58 13.62
CA SER A 285 18.27 7.33 13.26
C SER A 285 18.70 6.80 11.89
N VAL A 286 18.53 5.50 11.69
CA VAL A 286 18.77 4.84 10.40
C VAL A 286 17.49 4.14 9.96
N SER A 287 16.98 4.51 8.79
CA SER A 287 15.86 3.80 8.17
C SER A 287 16.31 2.53 7.46
N GLY A 288 15.41 1.55 7.39
CA GLY A 288 15.69 0.30 6.68
C GLY A 288 16.17 0.50 5.24
N HIS A 289 15.66 1.48 4.49
CA HIS A 289 16.10 1.77 3.13
C HIS A 289 17.51 2.38 3.03
N GLN A 290 18.14 2.79 4.13
CA GLN A 290 19.51 3.33 4.15
C GLN A 290 20.54 2.23 4.44
N ILE A 291 20.09 1.06 4.90
CA ILE A 291 20.97 -0.06 5.26
C ILE A 291 21.16 -0.95 4.02
N PRO A 292 22.39 -1.07 3.48
CA PRO A 292 22.66 -1.89 2.32
C PRO A 292 22.34 -3.36 2.61
N GLN A 293 21.94 -4.11 1.58
CA GLN A 293 21.64 -5.53 1.70
C GLN A 293 22.71 -6.44 1.08
N ALA A 294 23.68 -5.85 0.38
CA ALA A 294 24.69 -6.57 -0.37
C ALA A 294 26.09 -6.23 0.16
N ASP A 295 26.86 -7.25 0.54
CA ASP A 295 28.09 -7.12 1.31
C ASP A 295 29.36 -7.10 0.46
N THR A 296 29.36 -7.72 -0.72
CA THR A 296 30.57 -7.82 -1.56
C THR A 296 30.82 -6.54 -2.36
N LEU A 297 31.80 -5.73 -1.96
CA LEU A 297 32.09 -4.42 -2.59
C LEU A 297 32.47 -4.54 -4.07
N GLU A 298 33.20 -5.58 -4.46
CA GLU A 298 33.63 -5.81 -5.85
C GLU A 298 32.42 -5.96 -6.79
N ARG A 299 31.35 -6.59 -6.31
CA ARG A 299 30.09 -6.73 -7.04
C ARG A 299 29.32 -5.42 -7.11
N VAL A 300 29.42 -4.57 -6.08
CA VAL A 300 28.90 -3.19 -6.14
C VAL A 300 29.62 -2.42 -7.24
N PHE A 301 30.95 -2.52 -7.32
CA PHE A 301 31.75 -1.86 -8.34
C PHE A 301 31.39 -2.35 -9.76
N ASN A 302 31.20 -3.66 -9.94
CA ASN A 302 30.75 -4.23 -11.21
C ASN A 302 29.38 -3.66 -11.66
N ILE A 303 28.42 -3.49 -10.74
CA ILE A 303 27.13 -2.86 -11.08
C ILE A 303 27.32 -1.43 -11.57
N VAL A 304 28.19 -0.66 -10.93
CA VAL A 304 28.48 0.72 -11.35
C VAL A 304 29.16 0.71 -12.73
N GLU A 305 30.04 -0.25 -13.01
CA GLU A 305 30.72 -0.39 -14.31
C GLU A 305 29.73 -0.71 -15.44
N VAL A 306 28.84 -1.70 -15.23
CA VAL A 306 27.79 -2.05 -16.21
C VAL A 306 26.91 -0.84 -16.51
N LYS A 307 26.51 -0.09 -15.47
CA LYS A 307 25.72 1.15 -15.63
C LYS A 307 26.49 2.25 -16.35
N TRP A 308 27.79 2.36 -16.11
CA TRP A 308 28.66 3.34 -16.77
C TRP A 308 28.78 3.08 -18.28
N ARG A 309 28.81 1.80 -18.68
CA ARG A 309 28.78 1.37 -20.10
C ARG A 309 27.44 1.62 -20.79
N GLY A 310 26.41 2.06 -20.05
CA GLY A 310 25.06 2.28 -20.58
C GLY A 310 24.24 1.00 -20.76
N GLU A 311 24.70 -0.12 -20.20
CA GLU A 311 24.03 -1.42 -20.32
C GLU A 311 22.96 -1.61 -19.22
N PRO A 312 21.86 -2.32 -19.51
CA PRO A 312 20.96 -2.80 -18.47
C PRO A 312 21.64 -3.90 -17.65
N CYS A 313 21.53 -3.83 -16.32
CA CYS A 313 22.01 -4.90 -15.44
C CYS A 313 21.15 -6.16 -15.66
N SER A 314 21.81 -7.28 -15.93
CA SER A 314 21.20 -8.58 -16.20
C SER A 314 22.01 -9.69 -15.55
N GLU A 315 21.45 -10.90 -15.46
CA GLU A 315 22.20 -12.04 -14.91
C GLU A 315 23.48 -12.34 -15.70
N PHE A 316 23.47 -12.05 -17.01
CA PHE A 316 24.59 -12.30 -17.91
C PHE A 316 25.79 -11.37 -17.65
N ASN A 317 25.57 -10.05 -17.57
CA ASN A 317 26.69 -9.10 -17.40
C ASN A 317 27.07 -8.86 -15.93
N THR A 318 26.18 -9.18 -14.98
CA THR A 318 26.48 -9.03 -13.55
C THR A 318 26.87 -10.33 -12.86
N GLY A 319 26.49 -11.48 -13.41
CA GLY A 319 26.62 -12.79 -12.75
C GLY A 319 25.71 -12.94 -11.52
N LEU A 320 24.68 -12.09 -11.38
CA LEU A 320 23.78 -12.05 -10.23
C LEU A 320 22.36 -12.41 -10.65
N GLN A 321 21.64 -13.16 -9.80
CA GLN A 321 20.20 -13.34 -9.96
C GLN A 321 19.47 -12.00 -9.88
N GLU A 322 18.34 -11.88 -10.58
CA GLU A 322 17.57 -10.63 -10.69
C GLU A 322 17.33 -9.92 -9.34
N ARG A 323 16.90 -10.67 -8.32
CA ARG A 323 16.68 -10.13 -6.96
C ARG A 323 17.96 -9.52 -6.34
N HIS A 324 19.12 -10.10 -6.59
CA HIS A 324 20.39 -9.62 -6.06
C HIS A 324 20.87 -8.39 -6.82
N ILE A 325 20.59 -8.29 -8.13
CA ILE A 325 20.89 -7.08 -8.92
C ILE A 325 20.29 -5.85 -8.22
N TYR A 326 19.03 -5.92 -7.79
CA TYR A 326 18.39 -4.82 -7.06
C TYR A 326 19.11 -4.48 -5.75
N TYR A 327 19.58 -5.48 -5.00
CA TYR A 327 20.33 -5.24 -3.77
C TYR A 327 21.67 -4.57 -4.00
N TYR A 328 22.39 -4.94 -5.07
CA TYR A 328 23.67 -4.30 -5.39
C TYR A 328 23.50 -2.91 -6.01
N ILE A 329 22.42 -2.66 -6.78
CA ILE A 329 22.05 -1.30 -7.20
C ILE A 329 21.76 -0.43 -5.97
N HIS A 330 21.02 -0.96 -5.00
CA HIS A 330 20.73 -0.27 -3.75
C HIS A 330 22.01 0.06 -2.97
N ALA A 331 22.91 -0.91 -2.80
CA ALA A 331 24.22 -0.69 -2.18
C ALA A 331 25.05 0.39 -2.88
N ALA A 332 25.05 0.42 -4.22
CA ALA A 332 25.74 1.44 -5.00
C ALA A 332 25.13 2.85 -4.80
N LYS A 333 23.82 2.95 -4.56
CA LYS A 333 23.16 4.22 -4.17
C LYS A 333 23.54 4.65 -2.77
N VAL A 334 23.59 3.72 -1.81
CA VAL A 334 24.02 4.01 -0.42
C VAL A 334 25.42 4.60 -0.38
N LEU A 335 26.34 4.08 -1.21
CA LEU A 335 27.69 4.61 -1.37
C LEU A 335 27.79 5.85 -2.27
N GLY A 336 26.67 6.36 -2.80
CA GLY A 336 26.65 7.55 -3.65
C GLY A 336 27.27 7.38 -5.04
N PHE A 337 27.56 6.14 -5.47
CA PHE A 337 28.07 5.86 -6.82
C PHE A 337 26.97 5.94 -7.89
N LEU A 338 25.72 5.71 -7.48
CA LEU A 338 24.53 5.92 -8.30
C LEU A 338 23.61 6.97 -7.66
N ASP A 339 22.94 7.76 -8.48
CA ASP A 339 21.89 8.68 -8.04
C ASP A 339 20.55 7.95 -7.81
N ASN A 340 19.52 8.69 -7.40
CA ASN A 340 18.18 8.14 -7.17
C ASN A 340 17.56 7.52 -8.44
N ASN A 341 17.94 8.01 -9.62
CA ASN A 341 17.53 7.49 -10.93
C ASN A 341 18.40 6.33 -11.43
N SER A 342 19.31 5.81 -10.59
CA SER A 342 20.26 4.75 -10.91
C SER A 342 21.25 5.12 -12.03
N LYS A 343 21.54 6.42 -12.20
CA LYS A 343 22.59 6.93 -13.09
C LYS A 343 23.91 7.08 -12.32
N VAL A 344 25.03 6.86 -12.99
CA VAL A 344 26.37 6.95 -12.40
C VAL A 344 26.71 8.40 -12.04
N THR A 345 27.10 8.65 -10.79
CA THR A 345 27.50 9.97 -10.28
C THR A 345 28.95 10.29 -10.66
N SER A 346 29.41 11.53 -10.45
CA SER A 346 30.82 11.88 -10.65
C SER A 346 31.78 11.03 -9.82
N VAL A 347 31.42 10.70 -8.58
CA VAL A 347 32.19 9.81 -7.72
C VAL A 347 32.17 8.38 -8.25
N GLY A 348 31.03 7.90 -8.77
CA GLY A 348 30.94 6.61 -9.44
C GLY A 348 31.81 6.53 -10.69
N GLN A 349 31.95 7.61 -11.46
CA GLN A 349 32.87 7.67 -12.61
C GLN A 349 34.33 7.55 -12.17
N GLN A 350 34.71 8.33 -11.16
CA GLN A 350 36.05 8.29 -10.60
C GLN A 350 36.39 6.89 -10.07
N LEU A 351 35.43 6.22 -9.41
CA LEU A 351 35.56 4.84 -8.95
C LEU A 351 35.90 3.89 -10.11
N ILE A 352 35.14 3.92 -11.21
CA ILE A 352 35.35 3.00 -12.34
C ILE A 352 36.66 3.27 -13.09
N GLN A 353 37.12 4.52 -13.12
CA GLN A 353 38.39 4.90 -13.75
C GLN A 353 39.63 4.64 -12.89
N SER A 354 39.44 4.18 -11.65
CA SER A 354 40.53 3.98 -10.69
C SER A 354 41.02 2.53 -10.65
N GLU A 355 42.25 2.34 -10.19
CA GLU A 355 42.79 1.03 -9.83
C GLU A 355 42.11 0.47 -8.56
N ASP A 356 42.19 -0.83 -8.32
CA ASP A 356 41.40 -1.51 -7.28
C ASP A 356 41.68 -1.02 -5.84
N ASP A 357 42.93 -0.72 -5.47
CA ASP A 357 43.25 -0.13 -4.17
C ASP A 357 42.63 1.27 -4.00
N VAL A 358 42.59 2.04 -5.08
CA VAL A 358 41.99 3.38 -5.10
C VAL A 358 40.47 3.30 -5.03
N LYS A 359 39.84 2.28 -5.66
CA LYS A 359 38.40 2.02 -5.52
C LYS A 359 38.00 1.81 -4.06
N LEU A 360 38.79 1.02 -3.31
CA LEU A 360 38.53 0.77 -1.90
C LEU A 360 38.69 2.03 -1.04
N LYS A 361 39.68 2.89 -1.34
CA LYS A 361 39.82 4.22 -0.70
C LYS A 361 38.62 5.12 -0.95
N ILE A 362 38.16 5.18 -2.20
CA ILE A 362 36.95 5.95 -2.58
C ILE A 362 35.74 5.40 -1.82
N ALA A 363 35.56 4.07 -1.80
CA ALA A 363 34.45 3.43 -1.09
C ALA A 363 34.50 3.67 0.42
N ALA A 364 35.68 3.65 1.05
CA ALA A 364 35.86 3.94 2.48
C ALA A 364 35.37 5.35 2.82
N ARG A 365 35.80 6.34 2.01
CA ARG A 365 35.35 7.73 2.16
C ARG A 365 33.84 7.87 1.94
N CYS A 366 33.30 7.23 0.91
CA CYS A 366 31.88 7.28 0.61
C CYS A 366 31.04 6.64 1.72
N PHE A 367 31.49 5.51 2.28
CA PHE A 367 30.84 4.87 3.40
C PHE A 367 30.83 5.78 4.64
N GLU A 368 31.96 6.38 5.01
CA GLU A 368 32.04 7.34 6.13
C GLU A 368 31.04 8.50 5.98
N THR A 369 30.93 9.06 4.77
CA THR A 369 30.01 10.18 4.51
C THR A 369 28.56 9.76 4.22
N SER A 370 28.30 8.47 4.06
CA SER A 370 26.94 7.95 3.87
C SER A 370 26.15 8.12 5.17
N HIS A 371 24.82 8.21 5.07
CA HIS A 371 23.96 8.36 6.26
C HIS A 371 24.20 7.26 7.29
N ILE A 372 24.32 6.00 6.82
CA ILE A 372 24.57 4.84 7.68
C ILE A 372 25.95 4.90 8.36
N GLY A 373 27.00 5.28 7.62
CA GLY A 373 28.35 5.36 8.19
C GLY A 373 28.48 6.53 9.17
N TRP A 374 27.95 7.69 8.81
CA TRP A 374 27.91 8.86 9.69
C TRP A 374 27.14 8.56 10.98
N ALA A 375 25.95 7.97 10.89
CA ALA A 375 25.16 7.61 12.05
C ALA A 375 25.90 6.61 12.96
N TRP A 376 26.60 5.63 12.39
CA TRP A 376 27.37 4.66 13.17
C TRP A 376 28.58 5.29 13.88
N ILE A 377 29.32 6.17 13.19
CA ILE A 377 30.45 6.91 13.77
C ILE A 377 29.99 7.76 14.96
N ASN A 378 28.89 8.50 14.80
CA ASN A 378 28.34 9.35 15.87
C ASN A 378 27.80 8.52 17.03
N TRP A 379 27.08 7.43 16.75
CA TRP A 379 26.57 6.52 17.79
C TRP A 379 27.70 5.88 18.59
N ALA A 380 28.78 5.46 17.91
CA ALA A 380 29.94 4.86 18.56
C ALA A 380 30.81 5.90 19.31
N GLY A 381 30.58 7.19 19.12
CA GLY A 381 31.36 8.27 19.74
C GLY A 381 32.81 8.33 19.24
N VAL A 382 33.06 7.91 17.99
CA VAL A 382 34.38 7.91 17.36
C VAL A 382 34.48 9.02 16.30
N GLU A 383 35.69 9.35 15.87
CA GLU A 383 35.90 10.48 14.94
C GLU A 383 35.74 10.09 13.47
N ASN A 384 36.06 8.84 13.11
CA ASN A 384 36.09 8.39 11.72
C ASN A 384 35.97 6.86 11.59
N LEU A 385 35.86 6.39 10.34
CA LEU A 385 35.69 4.97 10.01
C LEU A 385 36.81 4.07 10.57
N SER A 386 38.05 4.56 10.65
CA SER A 386 39.18 3.75 11.14
C SER A 386 39.07 3.37 12.62
N GLN A 387 38.29 4.13 13.39
CA GLN A 387 38.08 3.91 14.81
C GLN A 387 36.84 3.05 15.10
N LEU A 388 36.00 2.77 14.09
CA LEU A 388 34.81 1.93 14.28
C LEU A 388 35.18 0.47 14.58
N GLU A 389 34.47 -0.12 15.53
CA GLU A 389 34.58 -1.55 15.85
C GLU A 389 33.50 -2.35 15.11
N PRO A 390 33.84 -3.17 14.09
CA PRO A 390 32.84 -3.79 13.21
C PRO A 390 31.82 -4.67 13.93
N GLU A 391 32.20 -5.29 15.04
CA GLU A 391 31.30 -6.16 15.82
C GLU A 391 30.15 -5.39 16.48
N THR A 392 30.26 -4.06 16.64
CA THR A 392 29.19 -3.21 17.18
C THR A 392 28.03 -2.97 16.21
N ALA A 393 28.17 -3.36 14.93
CA ALA A 393 27.19 -3.11 13.87
C ALA A 393 25.76 -3.50 14.21
N GLU A 394 25.59 -4.62 14.91
CA GLU A 394 24.26 -5.14 15.23
C GLU A 394 23.62 -4.38 16.39
N GLY A 395 24.40 -4.06 17.43
CA GLY A 395 23.94 -3.21 18.54
C GLY A 395 23.54 -1.82 18.05
N PHE A 396 24.39 -1.21 17.21
CA PHE A 396 24.09 0.06 16.56
C PHE A 396 22.76 0.03 15.81
N LEU A 397 22.54 -0.96 14.93
CA LEU A 397 21.30 -1.03 14.17
C LEU A 397 20.08 -1.37 15.04
N LEU A 398 20.23 -2.18 16.09
CA LEU A 398 19.13 -2.46 17.01
C LEU A 398 18.69 -1.21 17.77
N GLU A 399 19.62 -0.29 18.07
CA GLU A 399 19.33 0.97 18.75
C GLU A 399 18.90 2.11 17.83
N GLN A 400 19.35 2.13 16.57
CA GLN A 400 19.12 3.25 15.66
C GLN A 400 18.14 2.95 14.52
N CYS A 401 17.79 1.68 14.25
CA CYS A 401 16.87 1.29 13.19
C CYS A 401 15.57 0.71 13.76
N HIS A 402 14.55 1.57 13.89
CA HIS A 402 13.22 1.17 14.39
C HIS A 402 12.25 0.71 13.29
N SER A 403 12.61 0.86 12.01
CA SER A 403 11.73 0.53 10.87
C SER A 403 11.89 -0.87 10.29
N LEU A 404 12.72 -1.72 10.91
CA LEU A 404 12.92 -3.10 10.49
C LEU A 404 12.75 -4.05 11.67
N SER A 405 12.33 -5.29 11.39
CA SER A 405 12.31 -6.35 12.39
C SER A 405 13.72 -6.70 12.88
N ALA A 406 13.84 -7.18 14.12
CA ALA A 406 15.12 -7.57 14.72
C ALA A 406 15.87 -8.64 13.89
N GLU A 407 15.14 -9.58 13.27
CA GLU A 407 15.72 -10.56 12.36
C GLU A 407 16.33 -9.90 11.11
N THR A 408 15.62 -8.93 10.53
CA THR A 408 16.10 -8.18 9.37
C THR A 408 17.31 -7.30 9.74
N VAL A 409 17.29 -6.70 10.92
CA VAL A 409 18.43 -5.95 11.47
C VAL A 409 19.65 -6.86 11.60
N SER A 410 19.52 -8.03 12.24
CA SER A 410 20.63 -8.98 12.40
C SER A 410 21.20 -9.45 11.06
N ARG A 411 20.34 -9.65 10.05
CA ARG A 411 20.79 -10.01 8.70
C ARG A 411 21.58 -8.87 8.05
N ARG A 412 21.07 -7.63 8.10
CA ARG A 412 21.69 -6.47 7.44
C ARG A 412 22.91 -5.93 8.20
N SER A 413 23.02 -6.16 9.51
CA SER A 413 24.20 -5.81 10.30
C SER A 413 25.45 -6.53 9.79
N ARG A 414 25.31 -7.76 9.29
CA ARG A 414 26.41 -8.52 8.66
C ARG A 414 27.00 -7.79 7.46
N THR A 415 26.16 -7.13 6.66
CA THR A 415 26.56 -6.36 5.50
C THR A 415 27.46 -5.18 5.90
N ILE A 416 26.99 -4.32 6.80
CA ILE A 416 27.76 -3.16 7.24
C ILE A 416 28.99 -3.55 8.08
N ARG A 417 28.92 -4.66 8.84
CA ARG A 417 30.06 -5.25 9.55
C ARG A 417 31.15 -5.67 8.56
N HIS A 418 30.78 -6.35 7.48
CA HIS A 418 31.72 -6.76 6.45
C HIS A 418 32.34 -5.56 5.74
N TRP A 419 31.53 -4.57 5.33
CA TRP A 419 32.03 -3.32 4.75
C TRP A 419 33.02 -2.62 5.67
N CYS A 420 32.68 -2.46 6.96
CA CYS A 420 33.58 -1.83 7.93
C CYS A 420 34.91 -2.58 8.06
N LYS A 421 34.90 -3.92 8.09
CA LYS A 421 36.13 -4.74 8.16
C LYS A 421 37.05 -4.50 6.96
N VAL A 422 36.49 -4.46 5.75
CA VAL A 422 37.26 -4.24 4.53
C VAL A 422 37.74 -2.80 4.46
N LEU A 423 36.80 -1.83 4.56
CA LEU A 423 37.07 -0.42 4.29
C LEU A 423 37.97 0.25 5.34
N LYS A 424 37.95 -0.21 6.60
CA LYS A 424 38.83 0.31 7.68
C LYS A 424 40.31 0.19 7.32
N GLY A 425 40.72 -0.87 6.60
CA GLY A 425 42.10 -1.06 6.16
C GLY A 425 42.55 -0.13 5.02
N HIS A 426 41.60 0.49 4.31
CA HIS A 426 41.85 1.39 3.18
C HIS A 426 41.43 2.85 3.47
N TYR A 427 41.03 3.14 4.71
CA TYR A 427 40.66 4.50 5.09
C TYR A 427 41.86 5.44 5.05
N THR A 428 41.67 6.62 4.47
CA THR A 428 42.64 7.71 4.47
C THR A 428 41.94 8.97 4.98
N PRO A 429 42.41 9.58 6.09
CA PRO A 429 41.87 10.85 6.57
C PRO A 429 41.98 11.94 5.50
N LEU A 430 41.07 12.91 5.55
CA LEU A 430 41.05 14.06 4.63
C LEU A 430 42.19 15.04 4.86
#